data_AF-A0A396S7Z0-F1
#
_entry.id   AF-A0A396S7Z0-F1
#
_cell.length_a   1.000
_cell.length_b   1.000
_cell.length_c   1.000
_cell.angle_alpha   90.00
_cell.angle_beta   90.00
_cell.angle_gamma   90.00
#
_symmetry.space_group_name_H-M   'P 1'
#
loop_
_entity.id
_entity.type
_entity.pdbx_description
1 polymer ?
#
loop_
_entity_poly.entity_id
_entity_poly.type
_entity_poly.pdbx_seq_one_letter_code
_entity_poly.pdbx_strand_id
1 'polypeptide(L)'
;MKKDKLKGLYALGSLLGATGLIFLFFSANIGAKLADRWLLGQGGFADTSLYEIMVRANTNNFLAAGSILFAVGLMTLVFSYYKMLNIEE
;
A
#
# COMPACT_ATOMS: atom_id res chain seq x y z
N MET A 1 27.37 5.74 -4.37
CA MET A 1 26.46 5.26 -5.44
C MET A 1 26.52 6.25 -6.59
N LYS A 2 26.52 5.79 -7.86
CA LYS A 2 26.41 6.70 -9.00
C LYS A 2 25.06 7.43 -8.97
N LYS A 3 25.04 8.72 -9.35
CA LYS A 3 23.84 9.58 -9.36
C LYS A 3 22.65 8.91 -10.09
N ASP A 4 22.89 8.17 -11.17
CA ASP A 4 21.84 7.47 -11.92
C ASP A 4 21.13 6.37 -11.12
N LYS A 5 21.87 5.60 -10.31
CA LYS A 5 21.26 4.58 -9.45
C LYS A 5 20.41 5.21 -8.33
N LEU A 6 20.79 6.39 -7.84
CA LEU A 6 20.01 7.12 -6.83
C LEU A 6 18.73 7.71 -7.41
N LYS A 7 18.75 8.21 -8.66
CA LYS A 7 17.54 8.60 -9.38
C LYS A 7 16.56 7.42 -9.53
N GLY A 8 17.09 6.24 -9.86
CA GLY A 8 16.29 5.01 -9.91
C GLY A 8 15.64 4.66 -8.57
N LEU A 9 16.39 4.70 -7.47
CA LEU A 9 15.86 4.48 -6.12
C LEU A 9 14.82 5.52 -5.72
N TYR A 10 15.04 6.79 -6.05
CA TYR A 10 14.07 7.86 -5.80
C TYR A 10 12.76 7.58 -6.52
N ALA A 11 12.80 7.24 -7.81
CA ALA A 11 11.62 6.89 -8.59
C ALA A 11 10.89 5.66 -8.02
N LEU A 12 11.61 4.62 -7.63
CA LEU A 12 11.04 3.43 -6.98
C LEU A 12 10.39 3.78 -5.64
N GLY A 13 11.05 4.60 -4.81
CA GLY A 13 10.50 5.08 -3.55
C GLY A 13 9.22 5.88 -3.75
N SER A 14 9.16 6.76 -4.76
CA SER A 14 7.96 7.50 -5.13
C SER A 14 6.81 6.57 -5.55
N LEU A 15 7.10 5.57 -6.39
CA LEU A 15 6.10 4.59 -6.83
C LEU A 15 5.56 3.76 -5.67
N LEU A 16 6.43 3.26 -4.79
CA LEU A 16 6.05 2.51 -3.59
C LEU A 16 5.23 3.38 -2.63
N GLY A 17 5.66 4.62 -2.39
CA GLY A 17 4.95 5.58 -1.55
C GLY A 17 3.55 5.87 -2.08
N ALA A 18 3.43 6.20 -3.38
CA ALA A 18 2.15 6.46 -4.02
C ALA A 18 1.22 5.24 -3.98
N THR A 19 1.74 4.04 -4.26
CA THR A 19 0.98 2.79 -4.18
C THR A 19 0.51 2.52 -2.75
N GLY A 20 1.38 2.73 -1.76
CA GLY A 20 1.04 2.61 -0.35
C GLY A 20 -0.07 3.56 0.09
N LEU A 21 -0.03 4.82 -0.38
CA LEU A 21 -1.10 5.79 -0.14
C LEU A 21 -2.43 5.36 -0.75
N ILE A 22 -2.42 4.84 -1.99
CA ILE A 22 -3.64 4.31 -2.62
C ILE A 22 -4.22 3.19 -1.76
N PHE A 23 -3.40 2.25 -1.29
CA PHE A 23 -3.88 1.16 -0.43
C PHE A 23 -4.41 1.67 0.91
N LEU A 24 -3.76 2.64 1.54
CA LEU A 24 -4.21 3.24 2.79
C LEU A 24 -5.59 3.89 2.66
N PHE A 25 -5.73 4.84 1.72
CA PHE A 25 -6.95 5.64 1.59
C PHE A 25 -8.11 4.88 0.95
N PHE A 26 -7.84 3.90 0.09
CA PHE A 26 -8.87 3.09 -0.57
C PHE A 26 -9.07 1.72 0.10
N SER A 27 -8.39 1.43 1.21
CA SER A 27 -8.45 0.14 1.93
C SER A 27 -9.88 -0.32 2.23
N ALA A 28 -10.73 0.58 2.75
CA ALA A 28 -12.11 0.26 3.08
C ALA A 28 -12.95 -0.08 1.83
N ASN A 29 -12.79 0.69 0.75
CA ASN A 29 -13.51 0.45 -0.50
C ASN A 29 -13.05 -0.84 -1.18
N ILE A 30 -11.74 -1.11 -1.20
CA ILE A 30 -11.19 -2.35 -1.73
C ILE A 30 -11.64 -3.54 -0.87
N GLY A 31 -11.61 -3.38 0.46
CA GLY A 31 -12.02 -4.39 1.42
C GLY A 31 -13.49 -4.79 1.28
N ALA A 32 -14.38 -3.79 1.16
CA ALA A 32 -15.80 -4.01 0.88
C ALA A 32 -16.01 -4.74 -0.46
N LYS A 33 -15.38 -4.29 -1.55
CA LYS A 33 -15.49 -4.96 -2.86
C LYS A 33 -15.00 -6.40 -2.85
N LEU A 34 -13.96 -6.71 -2.07
CA LEU A 34 -13.49 -8.10 -1.91
C LEU A 34 -14.48 -8.94 -1.12
N ALA A 35 -15.08 -8.38 -0.07
CA ALA A 35 -16.13 -9.04 0.69
C ALA A 35 -17.39 -9.27 -0.16
N ASP A 36 -17.80 -8.32 -0.99
CA ASP A 36 -18.90 -8.48 -1.95
C ASP A 36 -18.64 -9.62 -2.92
N ARG A 37 -17.42 -9.69 -3.49
CA ARG A 37 -17.03 -10.80 -4.38
C ARG A 37 -17.04 -12.15 -3.67
N TRP A 38 -16.56 -12.18 -2.43
CA TRP A 38 -16.62 -13.38 -1.61
C TRP A 38 -18.07 -13.80 -1.34
N LEU A 39 -18.97 -12.85 -1.03
CA LEU A 39 -20.39 -13.08 -0.80
C LEU A 39 -21.09 -13.66 -2.04
N LEU A 40 -20.79 -13.13 -3.23
CA LEU A 40 -21.29 -13.68 -4.50
C LEU A 40 -20.84 -15.14 -4.69
N GLY A 41 -19.61 -15.47 -4.29
CA GLY A 41 -19.11 -16.85 -4.28
C GLY A 41 -19.83 -17.78 -3.30
N GLN A 42 -20.47 -17.24 -2.27
CA GLN A 42 -21.34 -17.98 -1.34
C GLN A 42 -22.81 -18.07 -1.81
N GLY A 43 -23.11 -17.62 -3.03
CA GLY A 43 -24.47 -17.60 -3.56
C GLY A 43 -25.26 -16.33 -3.24
N GLY A 44 -24.58 -15.27 -2.76
CA GLY A 44 -25.19 -13.96 -2.50
C GLY A 44 -25.78 -13.79 -1.10
N PHE A 45 -25.65 -14.79 -0.23
CA PHE A 45 -26.21 -14.78 1.12
C PHE A 45 -25.13 -15.19 2.13
N ALA A 46 -25.03 -14.45 3.23
CA ALA A 46 -24.19 -14.78 4.37
C ALA A 46 -24.81 -14.19 5.63
N ASP A 47 -24.45 -14.75 6.79
CA ASP A 47 -24.74 -14.12 8.07
C ASP A 47 -24.07 -12.73 8.12
N THR A 48 -24.79 -11.71 8.62
CA THR A 48 -24.30 -10.33 8.70
C THR A 48 -22.99 -10.24 9.48
N SER A 49 -22.85 -10.98 10.58
CA SER A 49 -21.63 -10.97 11.39
C SER A 49 -20.44 -11.53 10.63
N LEU A 50 -20.65 -12.58 9.83
CA LEU A 50 -19.60 -13.17 9.00
C LEU A 50 -19.19 -12.21 7.86
N TYR A 51 -20.15 -11.55 7.23
CA TYR A 51 -19.86 -10.54 6.20
C TYR A 51 -19.05 -9.36 6.76
N GLU A 52 -19.43 -8.83 7.93
CA GLU A 52 -18.69 -7.75 8.59
C GLU A 52 -17.25 -8.15 8.95
N ILE A 53 -17.04 -9.40 9.40
CA ILE A 53 -15.70 -9.94 9.64
C ILE A 53 -14.88 -9.93 8.35
N MET A 54 -15.46 -10.37 7.23
CA MET A 54 -14.77 -10.39 5.94
C MET A 54 -14.44 -8.99 5.42
N VAL A 55 -15.34 -8.02 5.54
CA VAL A 55 -15.07 -6.62 5.18
C VAL A 55 -13.92 -6.07 6.02
N ARG A 56 -13.96 -6.27 7.34
CA ARG A 56 -12.92 -5.78 8.27
C ARG A 56 -11.58 -6.45 8.03
N ALA A 57 -11.55 -7.76 7.82
CA ALA A 57 -10.33 -8.51 7.54
C ALA A 57 -9.66 -8.01 6.26
N ASN A 58 -10.42 -7.90 5.16
CA ASN A 58 -9.88 -7.40 3.90
C ASN A 58 -9.41 -5.94 4.02
N THR A 59 -10.21 -5.08 4.66
CA THR A 59 -9.83 -3.67 4.90
C THR A 59 -8.53 -3.56 5.68
N ASN A 60 -8.39 -4.30 6.78
CA ASN A 60 -7.19 -4.31 7.61
C ASN A 60 -5.96 -4.83 6.86
N ASN A 61 -6.12 -5.84 6.00
CA ASN A 61 -5.03 -6.35 5.17
C ASN A 61 -4.49 -5.28 4.22
N PHE A 62 -5.37 -4.56 3.50
CA PHE A 62 -4.95 -3.48 2.62
C PHE A 62 -4.40 -2.27 3.38
N LEU A 63 -4.96 -1.96 4.55
CA LEU A 63 -4.44 -0.90 5.42
C LEU A 63 -3.01 -1.23 5.90
N ALA A 64 -2.78 -2.46 6.38
CA ALA A 64 -1.46 -2.91 6.81
C ALA A 64 -0.46 -2.93 5.65
N ALA A 65 -0.83 -3.52 4.50
CA ALA A 65 0.03 -3.55 3.32
C ALA A 65 0.35 -2.15 2.81
N GLY A 66 -0.64 -1.26 2.74
CA GLY A 66 -0.48 0.13 2.35
C GLY A 66 0.44 0.90 3.31
N SER A 67 0.28 0.68 4.61
CA SER A 67 1.15 1.28 5.64
C SER A 67 2.61 0.88 5.47
N ILE A 68 2.88 -0.41 5.26
CA ILE A 68 4.24 -0.94 5.06
C ILE A 68 4.85 -0.38 3.77
N LEU A 69 4.12 -0.44 2.65
CA LEU A 69 4.58 0.10 1.37
C LEU A 69 4.86 1.60 1.45
N PHE A 70 3.99 2.35 2.10
CA PHE A 70 4.16 3.79 2.29
C PHE A 70 5.39 4.10 3.14
N ALA A 71 5.56 3.40 4.27
CA ALA A 71 6.71 3.59 5.16
C ALA A 71 8.04 3.25 4.46
N VAL A 72 8.11 2.14 3.74
CA VAL A 72 9.29 1.74 2.97
C VAL A 72 9.56 2.73 1.83
N GLY A 73 8.51 3.20 1.13
CA GLY A 73 8.64 4.20 0.07
C GLY A 73 9.19 5.52 0.60
N LEU A 74 8.65 6.02 1.71
CA LEU A 74 9.12 7.22 2.42
C LEU A 74 10.56 7.08 2.87
N MET A 75 10.91 5.97 3.54
CA MET A 75 12.27 5.72 4.01
C MET A 75 13.26 5.71 2.84
N THR A 76 12.89 5.07 1.73
CA THR A 76 13.69 5.04 0.50
C THR A 76 13.87 6.44 -0.10
N LEU A 77 12.82 7.26 -0.13
CA LEU A 77 12.87 8.64 -0.61
C LEU A 77 13.79 9.51 0.25
N VAL A 78 13.61 9.48 1.57
CA VAL A 78 14.44 10.23 2.51
C VAL A 78 15.90 9.82 2.39
N PHE A 79 16.17 8.51 2.36
CA PHE A 79 17.53 7.99 2.19
C PHE A 79 18.16 8.42 0.87
N SER A 80 17.43 8.29 -0.24
CA SER A 80 17.92 8.65 -1.57
C SER A 80 18.19 10.14 -1.69
N TYR A 81 17.28 10.97 -1.16
CA TYR A 81 17.42 12.43 -1.14
C TYR A 81 18.63 12.86 -0.30
N TYR A 82 18.79 12.32 0.91
CA TYR A 82 19.95 12.58 1.76
C TYR A 82 21.27 12.19 1.08
N LYS A 83 21.31 11.02 0.42
CA LYS A 83 22.51 10.61 -0.33
C LYS A 83 22.77 11.46 -1.56
N MET A 84 21.75 11.98 -2.24
CA MET A 84 21.94 12.88 -3.37
C MET A 84 22.52 14.24 -2.94
N LEU A 85 22.12 14.75 -1.77
CA LEU A 85 22.66 16.00 -1.21
C LEU A 85 24.12 15.88 -0.76
N ASN A 86 24.52 14.72 -0.25
CA ASN A 86 25.85 14.49 0.32
C ASN A 86 26.82 13.78 -0.63
N ILE A 87 26.51 13.70 -1.93
CA ILE A 87 27.52 13.35 -2.93
C ILE A 87 28.33 14.60 -3.20
N GLU A 88 29.50 14.70 -2.57
CA GLU A 88 30.59 15.52 -3.09
C GLU A 88 30.97 14.97 -4.47
N GLU A 89 31.15 15.86 -5.45
CA GLU A 89 31.44 15.49 -6.85
C GLU A 89 32.69 14.62 -7.00
#